data_AF-A0A194R7N4-F1
#
_entry.id   AF-A0A194R7N4-F1
#
_cell.length_a   1.000
_cell.length_b   1.000
_cell.length_c   1.000
_cell.angle_alpha   90.00
_cell.angle_beta   90.00
_cell.angle_gamma   90.00
#
_symmetry.space_group_name_H-M   'P 1'
#
loop_
_entity.id
_entity.type
_entity.pdbx_description
1 polymer ?
#
loop_
_entity_poly.entity_id
_entity_poly.type
_entity_poly.pdbx_seq_one_letter_code
_entity_poly.pdbx_strand_id
1 'polypeptide(L)'
;MDAVCIDCPYEQHRHYASFTLGRDAEQLISTHCVETLNDDWCPNQKEELLVVRERTEPGGTDKPTYRERTVRVGVSNVINYKQIKPQAKIVNTTQNENFFVTPKEYDGKNRNWYIEASPGDQFCSAKSKTLEEVFVEISVGADKEVIQYHVPCACQCSERAEVFSRKCNNRGTYACGVCSCPSGWSGKFCEKKECQGIRGDLQCTNPVKNDVECSGNGVCGPCEVCECYTDRPGSKYFDKENYCADICMTTNDCDECLSNPENGNCPDCHFPLIKMRYNETLVREKDSQNRNIWITCNGTVDNCPIEYVAKKDDNGDVFVMVIKLCDVTNEAAVAGGTNVTIPVVLTVLLVAAAAAATAGYLVWKSRPPALPLADTQYQNIGAEDCVGSNPLYIPPTSYYNNPTYGKN
;
A
#
# COMPACT_ATOMS: atom_id res chain seq x y z
N MET A 1 -5.67 -44.33 -14.43
CA MET A 1 -6.11 -42.94 -14.51
C MET A 1 -5.05 -42.17 -13.77
N ASP A 2 -4.20 -41.54 -14.57
CA ASP A 2 -2.92 -40.97 -14.17
C ASP A 2 -3.13 -39.47 -14.00
N ALA A 3 -2.82 -38.96 -12.82
CA ALA A 3 -2.85 -37.52 -12.57
C ALA A 3 -1.68 -36.88 -13.34
N VAL A 4 -2.00 -36.11 -14.38
CA VAL A 4 -1.03 -35.37 -15.20
C VAL A 4 -1.02 -33.94 -14.72
N CYS A 5 0.10 -33.42 -14.23
CA CYS A 5 0.20 -32.01 -13.86
C CYS A 5 0.49 -31.15 -15.10
N ILE A 6 -0.41 -30.22 -15.41
CA ILE A 6 -0.39 -29.39 -16.63
C ILE A 6 -0.59 -27.94 -16.22
N ASP A 7 0.24 -27.04 -16.76
CA ASP A 7 -0.14 -25.64 -16.92
C ASP A 7 0.44 -25.10 -18.24
N CYS A 8 -0.43 -24.87 -19.24
CA CYS A 8 -0.11 -24.14 -20.47
C CYS A 8 -0.53 -22.65 -20.31
N PRO A 9 0.09 -21.68 -21.02
CA PRO A 9 -0.17 -20.25 -20.84
C PRO A 9 -1.52 -19.82 -21.44
N TYR A 10 -2.27 -18.96 -20.75
CA TYR A 10 -3.44 -18.28 -21.31
C TYR A 10 -3.18 -16.78 -21.44
N GLU A 11 -3.23 -16.28 -22.68
CA GLU A 11 -3.52 -14.87 -22.97
C GLU A 11 -5.04 -14.68 -23.08
N GLN A 12 -5.53 -13.66 -22.40
CA GLN A 12 -6.95 -13.28 -22.34
C GLN A 12 -7.49 -12.81 -23.69
N HIS A 13 -8.69 -13.26 -24.09
CA HIS A 13 -9.68 -12.40 -24.75
C HIS A 13 -11.16 -12.83 -24.49
N ARG A 14 -11.85 -11.99 -23.71
CA ARG A 14 -13.25 -11.50 -23.79
C ARG A 14 -14.38 -12.27 -24.52
N HIS A 15 -15.53 -12.29 -23.81
CA HIS A 15 -16.94 -11.98 -24.19
C HIS A 15 -18.01 -13.10 -24.16
N TYR A 16 -18.99 -12.86 -23.26
CA TYR A 16 -20.43 -13.20 -23.24
C TYR A 16 -20.93 -14.62 -23.54
N ALA A 17 -21.64 -15.21 -22.56
CA ALA A 17 -23.10 -15.43 -22.64
C ALA A 17 -23.66 -16.01 -21.32
N SER A 18 -24.77 -15.44 -20.86
CA SER A 18 -25.63 -15.99 -19.81
C SER A 18 -26.16 -17.36 -20.20
N PHE A 19 -26.12 -18.33 -19.28
CA PHE A 19 -27.11 -19.40 -19.22
C PHE A 19 -27.40 -19.72 -17.74
N THR A 20 -28.64 -19.44 -17.33
CA THR A 20 -29.27 -20.00 -16.14
C THR A 20 -29.61 -21.46 -16.39
N LEU A 21 -29.18 -22.38 -15.51
CA LEU A 21 -29.92 -23.58 -15.09
C LEU A 21 -29.12 -24.38 -14.04
N GLY A 22 -29.81 -24.76 -12.96
CA GLY A 22 -29.58 -26.03 -12.25
C GLY A 22 -28.58 -26.02 -11.10
N ARG A 23 -29.07 -26.31 -9.89
CA ARG A 23 -28.27 -26.64 -8.71
C ARG A 23 -27.46 -27.92 -8.96
N ASP A 24 -26.24 -27.92 -8.43
CA ASP A 24 -25.45 -29.05 -7.90
C ASP A 24 -24.02 -29.12 -8.47
N ALA A 25 -23.07 -29.32 -7.54
CA ALA A 25 -21.63 -29.51 -7.71
C ALA A 25 -20.78 -28.25 -8.00
N GLU A 26 -20.60 -27.45 -6.96
CA GLU A 26 -19.41 -26.60 -6.78
C GLU A 26 -18.19 -27.51 -6.55
N GLN A 27 -17.67 -28.10 -7.63
CA GLN A 27 -16.37 -28.77 -7.63
C GLN A 27 -15.36 -27.80 -8.24
N LEU A 28 -14.86 -26.88 -7.40
CA LEU A 28 -13.62 -26.15 -7.63
C LEU A 28 -12.47 -27.17 -7.61
N ILE A 29 -12.25 -27.84 -8.75
CA ILE A 29 -11.10 -28.69 -8.98
C ILE A 29 -9.91 -27.76 -9.21
N SER A 30 -8.95 -27.80 -8.29
CA SER A 30 -7.62 -27.23 -8.43
C SER A 30 -7.03 -27.57 -9.81
N THR A 31 -7.01 -26.59 -10.71
CA THR A 31 -6.62 -26.72 -12.12
C THR A 31 -5.11 -26.77 -12.30
N HIS A 32 -4.44 -27.74 -11.68
CA HIS A 32 -3.01 -27.94 -11.89
C HIS A 32 -2.62 -29.38 -12.21
N CYS A 33 -3.53 -30.35 -12.09
CA CYS A 33 -3.38 -31.66 -12.72
C CYS A 33 -4.69 -32.11 -13.38
N VAL A 34 -4.68 -32.33 -14.70
CA VAL A 34 -5.86 -32.67 -15.51
C VAL A 34 -5.68 -34.07 -16.12
N GLU A 35 -6.63 -34.98 -15.88
CA GLU A 35 -6.55 -36.38 -16.38
C GLU A 35 -6.92 -36.54 -17.87
N THR A 36 -7.20 -35.46 -18.61
CA THR A 36 -7.71 -35.55 -19.99
C THR A 36 -6.61 -35.56 -21.04
N LEU A 37 -6.64 -36.58 -21.91
CA LEU A 37 -5.64 -36.91 -22.93
C LEU A 37 -5.60 -36.01 -24.19
N ASN A 38 -6.54 -35.07 -24.37
CA ASN A 38 -6.79 -34.39 -25.65
C ASN A 38 -6.65 -32.86 -25.58
N ASP A 39 -5.49 -32.36 -25.18
CA ASP A 39 -5.07 -31.01 -25.56
C ASP A 39 -3.72 -31.05 -26.30
N ASP A 40 -3.72 -30.59 -27.56
CA ASP A 40 -2.51 -30.45 -28.39
C ASP A 40 -1.58 -29.31 -27.90
N TRP A 41 -1.75 -28.83 -26.66
CA TRP A 41 -1.18 -27.59 -26.15
C TRP A 41 0.14 -27.76 -25.39
N CYS A 42 0.45 -28.95 -24.88
CA CYS A 42 1.71 -29.21 -24.18
C CYS A 42 2.31 -30.59 -24.58
N PRO A 43 2.83 -30.74 -25.81
CA PRO A 43 3.23 -32.04 -26.36
C PRO A 43 4.43 -32.71 -25.67
N ASN A 44 5.22 -31.98 -24.85
CA ASN A 44 6.54 -32.42 -24.39
C ASN A 44 6.73 -32.50 -22.85
N GLN A 45 5.71 -32.22 -22.03
CA GLN A 45 5.83 -32.24 -20.55
C GLN A 45 4.73 -33.06 -19.88
N LYS A 46 4.45 -34.25 -20.43
CA LYS A 46 3.64 -35.26 -19.75
C LYS A 46 4.55 -36.03 -18.81
N GLU A 47 4.21 -36.06 -17.53
CA GLU A 47 4.91 -36.87 -16.56
C GLU A 47 3.90 -37.71 -15.78
N GLU A 48 4.15 -39.02 -15.76
CA GLU A 48 3.36 -39.99 -15.04
C GLU A 48 4.05 -40.32 -13.72
N LEU A 49 3.25 -40.66 -12.71
CA LEU A 49 3.78 -41.25 -11.50
C LEU A 49 4.57 -42.51 -11.84
N LEU A 50 5.69 -42.70 -11.14
CA LEU A 50 6.53 -43.88 -11.33
C LEU A 50 5.72 -45.16 -11.11
N VAL A 51 5.65 -46.00 -12.15
CA VAL A 51 5.09 -47.35 -12.05
C VAL A 51 6.22 -48.36 -12.21
N VAL A 52 6.48 -49.11 -11.14
CA VAL A 52 7.42 -50.23 -11.19
C VAL A 52 6.71 -51.40 -11.86
N ARG A 53 7.42 -52.06 -12.78
CA ARG A 53 6.87 -53.23 -13.46
C ARG A 53 6.65 -54.34 -12.44
N GLU A 54 5.41 -54.80 -12.33
CA GLU A 54 5.10 -55.89 -11.40
C GLU A 54 5.86 -57.16 -11.76
N ARG A 55 6.45 -57.78 -10.74
CA ARG A 55 7.21 -59.02 -10.87
C ARG A 55 6.73 -60.04 -9.85
N THR A 56 6.84 -61.32 -10.19
CA THR A 56 6.65 -62.42 -9.25
C THR A 56 7.72 -63.45 -9.51
N GLU A 57 8.55 -63.69 -8.50
CA GLU A 57 9.52 -64.77 -8.49
C GLU A 57 8.95 -65.91 -7.63
N PRO A 58 8.73 -67.10 -8.21
CA PRO A 58 8.28 -68.24 -7.42
C PRO A 58 9.32 -68.60 -6.36
N GLY A 59 8.83 -68.91 -5.16
CA GLY A 59 9.65 -69.45 -4.07
C GLY A 59 10.08 -70.90 -4.31
N GLY A 60 10.88 -71.42 -3.39
CA GLY A 60 11.32 -72.82 -3.35
C GLY A 60 11.51 -73.28 -1.91
N THR A 61 12.08 -74.47 -1.71
CA THR A 61 12.23 -75.10 -0.37
C THR A 61 12.93 -74.21 0.67
N ASP A 62 13.89 -73.38 0.22
CA ASP A 62 14.68 -72.51 1.09
C ASP A 62 14.52 -71.01 0.81
N LYS A 63 13.65 -70.62 -0.14
CA LYS A 63 13.45 -69.21 -0.55
C LYS A 63 11.96 -68.87 -0.57
N PRO A 64 11.54 -67.77 0.10
CA PRO A 64 10.16 -67.32 0.02
C PRO A 64 9.79 -66.88 -1.40
N THR A 65 8.51 -66.94 -1.74
CA THR A 65 7.99 -66.30 -2.97
C THR A 65 8.19 -64.79 -2.86
N TYR A 66 8.61 -64.14 -3.93
CA TYR A 66 8.86 -62.69 -3.95
C TYR A 66 7.93 -61.99 -4.94
N ARG A 67 7.34 -60.86 -4.55
CA ARG A 67 6.50 -60.03 -5.42
C ARG A 67 6.89 -58.57 -5.35
N GLU A 68 6.88 -57.92 -6.50
CA GLU A 68 6.95 -56.46 -6.62
C GLU A 68 5.61 -55.95 -7.13
N ARG A 69 5.02 -54.98 -6.44
CA ARG A 69 3.73 -54.38 -6.79
C ARG A 69 3.83 -52.87 -6.71
N THR A 70 3.10 -52.16 -7.57
CA THR A 70 2.91 -50.71 -7.41
C THR A 70 1.49 -50.47 -6.89
N VAL A 71 1.38 -49.65 -5.84
CA VAL A 71 0.09 -49.31 -5.23
C VAL A 71 0.03 -47.80 -4.98
N ARG A 72 -1.08 -47.17 -5.34
CA ARG A 72 -1.29 -45.73 -5.20
C ARG A 72 -2.06 -45.42 -3.92
N VAL A 73 -1.86 -44.22 -3.39
CA VAL A 73 -2.67 -43.70 -2.28
C VAL A 73 -4.15 -43.74 -2.68
N GLY A 74 -5.00 -44.25 -1.78
CA GLY A 74 -6.44 -44.41 -2.04
C GLY A 74 -6.83 -45.60 -2.91
N VAL A 75 -5.85 -46.38 -3.41
CA VAL A 75 -6.10 -47.59 -4.21
C VAL A 75 -5.54 -48.81 -3.47
N SER A 76 -6.35 -49.86 -3.36
CA SER A 76 -5.94 -51.12 -2.75
C SER A 76 -5.36 -52.10 -3.78
N ASN A 77 -4.25 -52.74 -3.46
CA ASN A 77 -3.78 -53.95 -4.14
C ASN A 77 -4.38 -55.20 -3.45
N VAL A 78 -4.89 -56.15 -4.24
CA VAL A 78 -5.54 -57.36 -3.72
C VAL A 78 -4.80 -58.62 -4.20
N ILE A 79 -4.47 -59.50 -3.26
CA ILE A 79 -3.79 -60.79 -3.54
C ILE A 79 -4.56 -61.94 -2.93
N ASN A 80 -4.86 -62.95 -3.76
CA ASN A 80 -5.76 -64.04 -3.42
C ASN A 80 -5.02 -65.29 -2.93
N TYR A 81 -5.56 -65.90 -1.88
CA TYR A 81 -5.08 -67.10 -1.22
C TYR A 81 -6.21 -68.13 -1.06
N LYS A 82 -5.88 -69.42 -1.18
CA LYS A 82 -6.86 -70.50 -1.11
C LYS A 82 -6.86 -71.12 0.28
N GLN A 83 -8.04 -71.32 0.85
CA GLN A 83 -8.36 -72.17 2.00
C GLN A 83 -7.71 -71.83 3.37
N ILE A 84 -6.51 -71.24 3.39
CA ILE A 84 -5.76 -70.91 4.61
C ILE A 84 -5.73 -69.39 4.77
N LYS A 85 -6.04 -68.91 5.99
CA LYS A 85 -5.97 -67.49 6.33
C LYS A 85 -4.51 -67.01 6.27
N PRO A 86 -4.18 -66.04 5.41
CA PRO A 86 -2.84 -65.48 5.38
C PRO A 86 -2.62 -64.57 6.59
N GLN A 87 -1.42 -64.60 7.14
CA GLN A 87 -0.96 -63.63 8.14
C GLN A 87 0.00 -62.67 7.46
N ALA A 88 -0.26 -61.37 7.57
CA ALA A 88 0.58 -60.34 6.99
C ALA A 88 1.25 -59.50 8.08
N LYS A 89 2.52 -59.17 7.88
CA LYS A 89 3.29 -58.31 8.76
C LYS A 89 4.16 -57.37 7.93
N ILE A 90 4.05 -56.08 8.18
CA ILE A 90 4.98 -55.10 7.61
C ILE A 90 6.32 -55.26 8.34
N VAL A 91 7.39 -55.53 7.59
CA VAL A 91 8.72 -55.78 8.15
C VAL A 91 9.69 -54.64 7.95
N ASN A 92 9.52 -53.86 6.88
CA ASN A 92 10.32 -52.68 6.61
C ASN A 92 9.51 -51.66 5.80
N THR A 93 9.73 -50.37 6.03
CA THR A 93 9.05 -49.28 5.33
C THR A 93 9.93 -48.05 5.31
N THR A 94 9.90 -47.30 4.20
CA THR A 94 10.59 -46.01 4.08
C THR A 94 9.76 -44.84 4.62
N GLN A 95 8.47 -45.07 4.90
CA GLN A 95 7.53 -44.10 5.50
C GLN A 95 6.97 -44.59 6.84
N ASN A 96 6.32 -43.71 7.59
CA ASN A 96 5.66 -44.02 8.86
C ASN A 96 4.30 -44.76 8.65
N GLU A 97 3.69 -45.19 9.76
CA GLU A 97 2.78 -46.35 9.92
C GLU A 97 1.42 -46.34 9.16
N ASN A 98 1.21 -45.48 8.17
CA ASN A 98 -0.06 -45.34 7.45
C ASN A 98 -0.20 -46.30 6.24
N PHE A 99 0.43 -47.47 6.28
CA PHE A 99 0.22 -48.50 5.26
C PHE A 99 -0.61 -49.64 5.85
N PHE A 100 -1.78 -49.89 5.27
CA PHE A 100 -2.71 -50.87 5.79
C PHE A 100 -2.60 -52.17 5.03
N VAL A 101 -2.48 -53.29 5.75
CA VAL A 101 -2.50 -54.63 5.18
C VAL A 101 -3.50 -55.47 5.95
N THR A 102 -4.65 -55.76 5.33
CA THR A 102 -5.75 -56.44 6.00
C THR A 102 -6.09 -57.76 5.31
N PRO A 103 -5.99 -58.90 6.00
CA PRO A 103 -6.50 -60.16 5.49
C PRO A 103 -8.02 -60.22 5.63
N LYS A 104 -8.72 -60.48 4.52
CA LYS A 104 -10.18 -60.59 4.44
C LYS A 104 -10.59 -61.94 3.86
N GLU A 105 -11.74 -62.45 4.29
CA GLU A 105 -12.34 -63.67 3.76
C GLU A 105 -13.32 -63.32 2.63
N TYR A 106 -13.37 -64.15 1.59
CA TYR A 106 -14.43 -64.06 0.58
C TYR A 106 -15.77 -64.48 1.19
N ASP A 107 -16.82 -63.69 0.94
CA ASP A 107 -18.18 -64.05 1.33
C ASP A 107 -18.66 -65.24 0.47
N GLY A 108 -18.52 -66.46 0.99
CA GLY A 108 -18.91 -67.68 0.29
C GLY A 108 -18.29 -68.96 0.84
N LYS A 109 -18.97 -70.08 0.59
CA LYS A 109 -18.71 -71.43 1.15
C LYS A 109 -17.30 -72.03 0.94
N ASN A 110 -16.40 -71.36 0.24
CA ASN A 110 -15.09 -71.90 -0.17
C ASN A 110 -13.89 -71.50 0.72
N ARG A 111 -14.08 -70.72 1.80
CA ARG A 111 -13.00 -70.27 2.73
C ARG A 111 -11.77 -69.70 2.00
N ASN A 112 -11.98 -68.98 0.91
CA ASN A 112 -10.90 -68.30 0.21
C ASN A 112 -10.59 -66.99 0.92
N TRP A 113 -9.33 -66.60 0.93
CA TRP A 113 -8.85 -65.38 1.60
C TRP A 113 -8.19 -64.46 0.60
N TYR A 114 -8.14 -63.18 0.91
CA TYR A 114 -7.31 -62.22 0.19
C TYR A 114 -6.66 -61.25 1.15
N ILE A 115 -5.53 -60.70 0.75
CA ILE A 115 -4.93 -59.56 1.43
C ILE A 115 -5.25 -58.33 0.61
N GLU A 116 -5.74 -57.31 1.30
CA GLU A 116 -5.91 -55.96 0.78
C GLU A 116 -4.82 -55.08 1.38
N ALA A 117 -3.95 -54.54 0.53
CA ALA A 117 -2.87 -53.65 0.90
C ALA A 117 -3.11 -52.26 0.30
N SER A 118 -3.12 -51.22 1.12
CA SER A 118 -3.39 -49.85 0.68
C SER A 118 -2.61 -48.81 1.51
N PRO A 119 -1.90 -47.87 0.86
CA PRO A 119 -1.42 -46.67 1.53
C PRO A 119 -2.62 -45.79 1.95
N GLY A 120 -2.60 -45.31 3.19
CA GLY A 120 -3.54 -44.29 3.66
C GLY A 120 -3.27 -42.92 3.05
N ASP A 121 -4.24 -42.01 3.19
CA ASP A 121 -4.20 -40.66 2.59
C ASP A 121 -2.99 -39.83 3.02
N GLN A 122 -2.41 -40.14 4.19
CA GLN A 122 -1.26 -39.45 4.78
C GLN A 122 0.04 -40.26 4.64
N PHE A 123 0.09 -41.28 3.80
CA PHE A 123 1.30 -42.09 3.58
C PHE A 123 2.41 -41.27 2.91
N CYS A 124 2.05 -40.45 1.92
CA CYS A 124 2.97 -39.53 1.27
C CYS A 124 2.98 -38.19 2.01
N SER A 125 4.16 -37.72 2.41
CA SER A 125 4.37 -36.46 3.12
C SER A 125 5.25 -35.52 2.30
N ALA A 126 5.37 -34.25 2.72
CA ALA A 126 6.27 -33.28 2.09
C ALA A 126 7.77 -33.69 2.13
N LYS A 127 8.13 -34.67 2.95
CA LYS A 127 9.51 -35.22 3.04
C LYS A 127 9.66 -36.55 2.30
N SER A 128 8.60 -37.06 1.70
CA SER A 128 8.65 -38.30 0.95
C SER A 128 9.49 -38.14 -0.32
N LYS A 129 10.16 -39.22 -0.68
CA LYS A 129 10.82 -39.40 -1.97
C LYS A 129 9.75 -39.56 -3.05
N THR A 130 10.20 -39.47 -4.30
CA THR A 130 9.40 -39.74 -5.50
C THR A 130 8.75 -41.12 -5.46
N LEU A 131 9.48 -42.12 -4.98
CA LEU A 131 9.03 -43.50 -4.83
C LEU A 131 9.39 -44.00 -3.43
N GLU A 132 8.39 -44.44 -2.69
CA GLU A 132 8.52 -45.03 -1.36
C GLU A 132 8.30 -46.55 -1.42
N GLU A 133 8.83 -47.28 -0.44
CA GLU A 133 8.84 -48.74 -0.45
C GLU A 133 8.33 -49.32 0.88
N VAL A 134 7.50 -50.36 0.79
CA VAL A 134 6.98 -51.11 1.93
C VAL A 134 7.16 -52.60 1.69
N PHE A 135 7.81 -53.28 2.63
CA PHE A 135 8.05 -54.72 2.60
C PHE A 135 7.09 -55.42 3.55
N VAL A 136 6.30 -56.34 3.01
CA VAL A 136 5.29 -57.10 3.74
C VAL A 136 5.64 -58.59 3.66
N GLU A 137 5.83 -59.21 4.81
CA GLU A 137 5.92 -60.66 4.92
C GLU A 137 4.51 -61.25 5.05
N ILE A 138 4.26 -62.29 4.27
CA ILE A 138 3.00 -63.04 4.26
C ILE A 138 3.32 -64.50 4.57
N SER A 139 2.62 -65.05 5.56
CA SER A 139 2.70 -66.46 5.93
C SER A 139 1.36 -67.14 5.66
N VAL A 140 1.40 -68.25 4.91
CA VAL A 140 0.22 -69.04 4.55
C VAL A 140 0.47 -70.50 4.94
N GLY A 141 0.07 -70.87 6.15
CA GLY A 141 0.44 -72.17 6.71
C GLY A 141 1.94 -72.24 6.94
N ALA A 142 2.65 -73.12 6.22
CA ALA A 142 4.11 -73.25 6.28
C ALA A 142 4.84 -72.39 5.22
N ASP A 143 4.13 -71.92 4.20
CA ASP A 143 4.71 -71.17 3.10
C ASP A 143 4.93 -69.71 3.50
N LYS A 144 6.04 -69.13 3.01
CA LYS A 144 6.42 -67.74 3.24
C LYS A 144 6.53 -66.98 1.92
N GLU A 145 6.10 -65.73 1.94
CA GLU A 145 6.11 -64.82 0.82
C GLU A 145 6.52 -63.42 1.30
N VAL A 146 7.23 -62.68 0.45
CA VAL A 146 7.61 -61.28 0.68
C VAL A 146 7.09 -60.45 -0.47
N ILE A 147 6.41 -59.36 -0.15
CA ILE A 147 5.90 -58.41 -1.13
C ILE A 147 6.54 -57.05 -0.89
N GLN A 148 7.23 -56.54 -1.90
CA GLN A 148 7.69 -55.16 -1.98
C GLN A 148 6.61 -54.34 -2.71
N TYR A 149 5.98 -53.44 -1.97
CA TYR A 149 5.10 -52.43 -2.53
C TYR A 149 5.89 -51.16 -2.80
N HIS A 150 5.79 -50.65 -4.03
CA HIS A 150 6.27 -49.34 -4.42
C HIS A 150 5.10 -48.36 -4.44
N VAL A 151 5.23 -47.27 -3.69
CA VAL A 151 4.20 -46.23 -3.56
C VAL A 151 4.75 -44.94 -4.17
N PRO A 152 4.26 -44.53 -5.35
CA PRO A 152 4.70 -43.28 -5.97
C PRO A 152 4.06 -42.10 -5.23
N CYS A 153 4.90 -41.24 -4.64
CA CYS A 153 4.47 -40.10 -3.84
C CYS A 153 4.66 -38.74 -4.53
N ALA A 154 5.53 -38.67 -5.54
CA ALA A 154 5.73 -37.47 -6.34
C ALA A 154 6.16 -37.83 -7.77
N CYS A 155 6.11 -36.86 -8.67
CA CYS A 155 6.69 -36.96 -10.02
C CYS A 155 8.21 -36.74 -9.97
N GLN A 156 8.99 -37.28 -10.89
CA GLN A 156 10.45 -37.08 -10.94
C GLN A 156 10.84 -35.61 -11.14
N CYS A 157 10.05 -34.80 -11.86
CA CYS A 157 10.28 -33.35 -11.96
C CYS A 157 10.35 -32.64 -10.60
N SER A 158 9.73 -33.19 -9.56
CA SER A 158 9.75 -32.59 -8.23
C SER A 158 11.16 -32.61 -7.61
N GLU A 159 12.03 -33.54 -8.03
CA GLU A 159 13.44 -33.58 -7.62
C GLU A 159 14.25 -32.39 -8.14
N ARG A 160 13.75 -31.71 -9.18
CA ARG A 160 14.41 -30.55 -9.81
C ARG A 160 13.77 -29.22 -9.38
N ALA A 161 13.14 -29.19 -8.22
CA ALA A 161 12.50 -27.98 -7.70
C ALA A 161 13.50 -26.83 -7.59
N GLU A 162 13.17 -25.70 -8.21
CA GLU A 162 13.96 -24.47 -8.18
C GLU A 162 13.42 -23.56 -7.06
N VAL A 163 14.07 -23.54 -5.90
CA VAL A 163 13.72 -22.63 -4.80
C VAL A 163 14.07 -21.19 -5.19
N PHE A 164 13.20 -20.23 -4.87
CA PHE A 164 13.32 -18.83 -5.30
C PHE A 164 13.50 -18.69 -6.82
N SER A 165 12.76 -19.50 -7.60
CA SER A 165 12.89 -19.49 -9.06
C SER A 165 12.52 -18.13 -9.63
N ARG A 166 13.27 -17.68 -10.63
CA ARG A 166 12.92 -16.51 -11.45
C ARG A 166 11.54 -16.65 -12.09
N LYS A 167 11.13 -17.88 -12.42
CA LYS A 167 9.79 -18.18 -12.97
C LYS A 167 8.68 -17.87 -11.96
N CYS A 168 8.99 -17.89 -10.67
CA CYS A 168 8.07 -17.58 -9.57
C CYS A 168 8.42 -16.24 -8.90
N ASN A 169 8.80 -15.25 -9.70
CA ASN A 169 9.18 -13.90 -9.26
C ASN A 169 10.29 -13.85 -8.19
N ASN A 170 11.18 -14.85 -8.14
CA ASN A 170 12.20 -15.03 -7.10
C ASN A 170 11.64 -15.16 -5.67
N ARG A 171 10.38 -15.56 -5.52
CA ARG A 171 9.69 -15.68 -4.22
C ARG A 171 9.24 -17.11 -3.95
N GLY A 172 8.73 -17.78 -4.97
CA GLY A 172 8.22 -19.15 -4.88
C GLY A 172 9.21 -20.22 -5.28
N THR A 173 8.79 -21.47 -5.07
CA THR A 173 9.48 -22.66 -5.55
C THR A 173 8.82 -23.14 -6.84
N TYR A 174 9.59 -23.27 -7.91
CA TYR A 174 9.10 -23.81 -9.18
C TYR A 174 9.35 -25.32 -9.24
N ALA A 175 8.30 -26.12 -9.40
CA ALA A 175 8.40 -27.57 -9.58
C ALA A 175 7.31 -28.05 -10.54
N CYS A 176 7.66 -28.94 -11.46
CA CYS A 176 6.70 -29.60 -12.34
C CYS A 176 5.77 -28.65 -13.12
N GLY A 177 6.28 -27.50 -13.57
CA GLY A 177 5.48 -26.51 -14.30
C GLY A 177 4.78 -25.47 -13.43
N VAL A 178 4.78 -25.63 -12.11
CA VAL A 178 3.94 -24.85 -11.19
C VAL A 178 4.80 -24.12 -10.15
N CYS A 179 4.36 -22.92 -9.77
CA CYS A 179 4.93 -22.17 -8.66
C CYS A 179 4.17 -22.46 -7.36
N SER A 180 4.88 -22.91 -6.34
CA SER A 180 4.40 -22.91 -4.95
C SER A 180 4.79 -21.59 -4.30
N CYS A 181 3.79 -20.77 -3.97
CA CYS A 181 4.00 -19.43 -3.41
C CYS A 181 4.11 -19.46 -1.89
N PRO A 182 5.03 -18.66 -1.31
CA PRO A 182 5.10 -18.52 0.14
C PRO A 182 3.88 -17.77 0.67
N SER A 183 3.59 -17.91 1.97
CA SER A 183 2.49 -17.21 2.64
C SER A 183 2.54 -15.70 2.36
N GLY A 184 1.37 -15.10 2.09
CA GLY A 184 1.28 -13.69 1.71
C GLY A 184 1.56 -13.42 0.24
N TRP A 185 1.74 -14.46 -0.59
CA TRP A 185 1.91 -14.35 -2.03
C TRP A 185 1.02 -15.35 -2.77
N SER A 186 0.46 -14.91 -3.90
CA SER A 186 -0.38 -15.70 -4.77
C SER A 186 -0.24 -15.28 -6.23
N GLY A 187 -1.05 -15.91 -7.10
CA GLY A 187 -0.91 -15.80 -8.53
C GLY A 187 -0.05 -16.91 -9.11
N LYS A 188 -0.17 -17.12 -10.42
CA LYS A 188 0.45 -18.24 -11.14
C LYS A 188 1.98 -18.24 -11.02
N PHE A 189 2.57 -17.06 -10.84
CA PHE A 189 4.01 -16.86 -10.73
C PHE A 189 4.39 -16.20 -9.39
N CYS A 190 3.51 -16.22 -8.38
CA CYS A 190 3.71 -15.53 -7.10
C CYS A 190 3.90 -14.01 -7.25
N GLU A 191 3.23 -13.41 -8.23
CA GLU A 191 3.32 -11.98 -8.54
C GLU A 191 2.43 -11.11 -7.66
N LYS A 192 1.41 -11.69 -7.02
CA LYS A 192 0.42 -10.96 -6.22
C LYS A 192 0.74 -11.12 -4.75
N LYS A 193 0.71 -10.02 -4.00
CA LYS A 193 0.77 -10.06 -2.53
C LYS A 193 -0.63 -10.33 -2.00
N GLU A 194 -0.80 -11.37 -1.20
CA GLU A 194 -2.04 -11.60 -0.45
C GLU A 194 -2.03 -10.70 0.78
N CYS A 195 -2.98 -9.77 0.85
CA CYS A 195 -3.18 -8.91 2.00
C CYS A 195 -4.51 -9.31 2.65
N GLN A 196 -4.45 -9.91 3.84
CA GLN A 196 -5.64 -10.06 4.68
C GLN A 196 -5.89 -8.75 5.40
N GLY A 197 -6.89 -7.99 4.95
CA GLY A 197 -7.36 -6.81 5.64
C GLY A 197 -7.84 -5.73 4.69
N ILE A 198 -9.15 -5.61 4.56
CA ILE A 198 -9.79 -4.32 4.29
C ILE A 198 -10.14 -3.77 5.67
N ARG A 199 -9.62 -2.60 6.05
CA ARG A 199 -10.17 -1.86 7.18
C ARG A 199 -11.31 -0.96 6.70
N GLY A 200 -12.52 -1.25 7.16
CA GLY A 200 -13.77 -0.61 6.77
C GLY A 200 -14.00 0.80 7.33
N ASP A 201 -12.99 1.68 7.31
CA ASP A 201 -13.17 3.05 7.79
C ASP A 201 -12.25 4.14 7.19
N LEU A 202 -10.98 3.91 6.83
CA LEU A 202 -10.18 4.86 6.00
C LEU A 202 -8.75 4.31 5.76
N GLN A 203 -8.39 3.97 4.53
CA GLN A 203 -7.05 3.51 4.13
C GLN A 203 -6.81 3.93 2.67
N CYS A 204 -5.63 4.50 2.36
CA CYS A 204 -5.27 5.29 1.15
C CYS A 204 -5.42 6.82 1.23
N THR A 205 -5.44 7.44 2.41
CA THR A 205 -5.34 8.91 2.53
C THR A 205 -3.97 9.33 3.05
N ASN A 206 -3.48 10.50 2.63
CA ASN A 206 -2.22 11.03 3.11
C ASN A 206 -2.41 11.62 4.53
N PRO A 207 -1.79 11.04 5.59
CA PRO A 207 -2.03 11.46 6.97
C PRO A 207 -1.53 12.86 7.31
N VAL A 208 -0.68 13.46 6.47
CA VAL A 208 -0.05 14.76 6.72
C VAL A 208 -0.77 15.90 5.98
N LYS A 209 -1.45 15.62 4.86
CA LYS A 209 -1.83 16.68 3.91
C LYS A 209 -3.23 16.66 3.33
N ASN A 210 -4.01 15.58 3.46
CA ASN A 210 -5.41 15.59 3.02
C ASN A 210 -6.14 14.30 3.43
N ASP A 211 -7.36 14.45 3.95
CA ASP A 211 -8.34 13.35 4.08
C ASP A 211 -8.89 12.87 2.73
N VAL A 212 -8.21 13.22 1.62
CA VAL A 212 -8.61 12.88 0.25
C VAL A 212 -7.83 11.65 -0.20
N GLU A 213 -8.58 10.68 -0.71
CA GLU A 213 -8.05 9.41 -1.23
C GLU A 213 -6.96 9.66 -2.28
N CYS A 214 -5.80 9.05 -2.07
CA CYS A 214 -4.62 9.13 -2.92
C CYS A 214 -4.27 10.56 -3.33
N SER A 215 -4.37 11.49 -2.37
CA SER A 215 -4.14 12.93 -2.57
C SER A 215 -4.99 13.54 -3.69
N GLY A 216 -6.11 12.90 -4.05
CA GLY A 216 -6.96 13.25 -5.19
C GLY A 216 -6.39 12.87 -6.56
N ASN A 217 -5.17 12.32 -6.63
CA ASN A 217 -4.41 12.02 -7.83
C ASN A 217 -4.32 10.52 -8.17
N GLY A 218 -5.12 9.70 -7.50
CA GLY A 218 -5.25 8.28 -7.80
C GLY A 218 -6.57 7.70 -7.28
N VAL A 219 -6.64 6.38 -7.32
CA VAL A 219 -7.66 5.59 -6.64
C VAL A 219 -6.98 4.60 -5.71
N CYS A 220 -7.62 4.26 -4.60
CA CYS A 220 -7.14 3.23 -3.70
C CYS A 220 -7.24 1.87 -4.37
N GLY A 221 -6.09 1.28 -4.71
CA GLY A 221 -5.99 -0.04 -5.31
C GLY A 221 -6.03 -1.16 -4.27
N PRO A 222 -5.88 -2.42 -4.70
CA PRO A 222 -5.77 -3.56 -3.80
C PRO A 222 -4.64 -3.37 -2.77
N CYS A 223 -4.80 -3.95 -1.57
CA CYS A 223 -3.83 -3.83 -0.48
C CYS A 223 -3.59 -2.40 0.04
N GLU A 224 -4.54 -1.48 -0.13
CA GLU A 224 -4.44 -0.11 0.38
C GLU A 224 -3.26 0.67 -0.23
N VAL A 225 -2.92 0.32 -1.49
CA VAL A 225 -1.86 0.99 -2.27
C VAL A 225 -2.51 1.88 -3.30
N CYS A 226 -2.07 3.15 -3.38
CA CYS A 226 -2.59 4.09 -4.34
C CYS A 226 -2.16 3.79 -5.78
N GLU A 227 -3.14 3.74 -6.68
CA GLU A 227 -2.95 3.68 -8.13
C GLU A 227 -3.12 5.09 -8.71
N CYS A 228 -2.01 5.75 -9.03
CA CYS A 228 -2.02 7.12 -9.52
C CYS A 228 -2.51 7.23 -10.96
N TYR A 229 -3.29 8.28 -11.25
CA TYR A 229 -3.71 8.58 -12.62
C TYR A 229 -2.50 8.94 -13.50
N THR A 230 -2.52 8.48 -14.76
CA THR A 230 -1.41 8.69 -15.70
C THR A 230 -1.72 9.75 -16.76
N ASP A 231 -2.98 10.16 -16.87
CA ASP A 231 -3.52 11.07 -17.90
C ASP A 231 -3.67 12.53 -17.43
N ARG A 232 -3.43 12.80 -16.14
CA ARG A 232 -3.55 14.14 -15.57
C ARG A 232 -2.30 15.01 -15.81
N PRO A 233 -2.44 16.34 -15.85
CA PRO A 233 -1.29 17.25 -15.78
C PRO A 233 -0.44 16.93 -14.54
N GLY A 234 0.88 16.81 -14.73
CA GLY A 234 1.79 16.47 -13.63
C GLY A 234 1.83 15.00 -13.25
N SER A 235 1.08 14.12 -13.93
CA SER A 235 1.06 12.68 -13.62
C SER A 235 2.42 11.98 -13.69
N LYS A 236 3.32 12.49 -14.54
CA LYS A 236 4.73 12.05 -14.59
C LYS A 236 5.45 12.22 -13.24
N TYR A 237 4.99 13.16 -12.41
CA TYR A 237 5.60 13.55 -11.14
C TYR A 237 4.82 13.08 -9.92
N PHE A 238 3.76 12.29 -10.07
CA PHE A 238 3.03 11.74 -8.94
C PHE A 238 3.91 10.74 -8.18
N ASP A 239 4.05 10.97 -6.88
CA ASP A 239 4.82 10.12 -5.99
C ASP A 239 3.99 8.92 -5.52
N LYS A 240 4.30 7.75 -6.08
CA LYS A 240 3.61 6.50 -5.74
C LYS A 240 3.85 6.07 -4.29
N GLU A 241 4.98 6.44 -3.70
CA GLU A 241 5.33 6.07 -2.32
C GLU A 241 4.68 7.03 -1.32
N ASN A 242 4.31 8.23 -1.77
CA ASN A 242 3.62 9.25 -0.97
C ASN A 242 2.17 9.46 -1.43
N TYR A 243 1.39 8.39 -1.56
CA TYR A 243 -0.06 8.45 -1.84
C TYR A 243 -0.43 9.31 -3.06
N CYS A 244 0.32 9.20 -4.15
CA CYS A 244 0.14 10.01 -5.36
C CYS A 244 0.23 11.52 -5.13
N ALA A 245 0.98 11.97 -4.12
CA ALA A 245 1.27 13.38 -3.92
C ALA A 245 1.90 13.96 -5.21
N ASP A 246 1.38 15.09 -5.66
CA ASP A 246 1.95 15.78 -6.81
C ASP A 246 3.17 16.63 -6.43
N ILE A 247 3.85 17.16 -7.45
CA ILE A 247 5.04 17.99 -7.28
C ILE A 247 4.73 19.30 -6.53
N CYS A 248 3.51 19.82 -6.59
CA CYS A 248 3.13 21.04 -5.87
C CYS A 248 2.99 20.75 -4.37
N MET A 249 2.39 19.60 -4.02
CA MET A 249 2.24 19.16 -2.63
C MET A 249 3.58 18.93 -1.94
N THR A 250 4.58 18.42 -2.65
CA THR A 250 5.94 18.21 -2.09
C THR A 250 6.77 19.49 -2.09
N THR A 251 6.61 20.36 -3.10
CA THR A 251 7.36 21.62 -3.21
C THR A 251 6.93 22.66 -2.18
N ASN A 252 5.65 22.69 -1.82
CA ASN A 252 5.10 23.64 -0.85
C ASN A 252 5.58 23.43 0.60
N ASP A 253 6.50 22.50 0.86
CA ASP A 253 7.18 22.40 2.17
C ASP A 253 8.43 23.28 2.27
N CYS A 254 8.82 23.95 1.17
CA CYS A 254 10.03 24.78 1.06
C CYS A 254 9.73 26.29 1.05
N ASP A 255 8.86 26.74 1.95
CA ASP A 255 8.33 28.11 2.03
C ASP A 255 9.41 29.20 2.10
N GLU A 256 10.48 28.98 2.88
CA GLU A 256 11.58 29.93 3.02
C GLU A 256 12.32 30.16 1.69
N CYS A 257 12.56 29.11 0.91
CA CYS A 257 13.22 29.29 -0.39
C CYS A 257 12.28 29.86 -1.45
N LEU A 258 11.00 29.51 -1.39
CA LEU A 258 10.00 30.03 -2.32
C LEU A 258 9.81 31.55 -2.12
N SER A 259 9.84 32.03 -0.89
CA SER A 259 9.73 33.46 -0.55
C SER A 259 11.01 34.27 -0.79
N ASN A 260 12.20 33.66 -0.63
CA ASN A 260 13.48 34.35 -0.87
C ASN A 260 13.65 34.78 -2.34
N PRO A 261 13.87 36.06 -2.69
CA PRO A 261 14.06 36.49 -4.08
C PRO A 261 15.32 35.93 -4.77
N GLU A 262 16.28 35.39 -4.02
CA GLU A 262 17.51 34.83 -4.60
C GLU A 262 17.26 33.53 -5.38
N ASN A 263 18.00 33.35 -6.47
CA ASN A 263 17.98 32.12 -7.27
C ASN A 263 19.18 31.25 -6.90
N GLY A 264 19.04 29.94 -7.06
CA GLY A 264 20.09 28.97 -6.76
C GLY A 264 19.55 27.77 -6.00
N ASN A 265 20.46 27.06 -5.32
CA ASN A 265 20.10 25.89 -4.53
C ASN A 265 19.40 26.32 -3.23
N CYS A 266 18.40 25.54 -2.84
CA CYS A 266 17.66 25.70 -1.59
C CYS A 266 18.15 24.65 -0.58
N PRO A 267 19.08 25.02 0.34
CA PRO A 267 19.71 24.06 1.23
C PRO A 267 18.80 23.52 2.33
N ASP A 268 17.75 24.26 2.70
CA ASP A 268 16.87 23.94 3.84
C ASP A 268 15.67 23.06 3.47
N CYS A 269 15.64 22.56 2.23
CA CYS A 269 14.63 21.63 1.75
C CYS A 269 14.98 20.17 2.09
N HIS A 270 13.98 19.34 2.37
CA HIS A 270 14.18 17.90 2.58
C HIS A 270 14.68 17.16 1.31
N PHE A 271 14.58 17.80 0.16
CA PHE A 271 14.99 17.28 -1.14
C PHE A 271 15.73 18.36 -1.94
N PRO A 272 16.56 17.98 -2.94
CA PRO A 272 17.27 18.93 -3.78
C PRO A 272 16.27 19.80 -4.56
N LEU A 273 16.21 21.09 -4.20
CA LEU A 273 15.39 22.08 -4.88
C LEU A 273 16.25 23.22 -5.38
N ILE A 274 16.04 23.62 -6.63
CA ILE A 274 16.79 24.66 -7.33
C ILE A 274 15.81 25.72 -7.83
N LYS A 275 15.93 26.93 -7.30
CA LYS A 275 15.15 28.09 -7.73
C LYS A 275 15.81 28.75 -8.93
N MET A 276 15.04 28.92 -9.99
CA MET A 276 15.46 29.50 -11.26
C MET A 276 14.72 30.81 -11.53
N ARG A 277 15.37 31.67 -12.33
CA ARG A 277 14.72 32.86 -12.87
C ARG A 277 13.62 32.44 -13.85
N TYR A 278 12.46 33.09 -13.76
CA TYR A 278 11.33 32.85 -14.65
C TYR A 278 11.71 32.96 -16.13
N ASN A 279 11.32 31.94 -16.90
CA ASN A 279 11.53 31.87 -18.34
C ASN A 279 10.29 31.29 -19.03
N GLU A 280 9.53 32.17 -19.69
CA GLU A 280 8.27 31.82 -20.35
C GLU A 280 8.40 30.73 -21.42
N THR A 281 9.53 30.68 -22.13
CA THR A 281 9.78 29.65 -23.16
C THR A 281 9.87 28.27 -22.55
N LEU A 282 10.54 28.13 -21.40
CA LEU A 282 10.64 26.86 -20.67
C LEU A 282 9.29 26.42 -20.14
N VAL A 283 8.48 27.33 -19.59
CA VAL A 283 7.15 27.01 -19.04
C VAL A 283 6.21 26.42 -20.10
N ARG A 284 6.37 26.81 -21.37
CA ARG A 284 5.57 26.32 -22.49
C ARG A 284 6.05 24.98 -23.06
N GLU A 285 7.12 24.40 -22.53
CA GLU A 285 7.63 23.10 -22.96
C GLU A 285 6.63 21.98 -22.71
N LYS A 286 6.54 21.06 -23.67
CA LYS A 286 5.66 19.90 -23.62
C LYS A 286 6.41 18.59 -23.87
N ASP A 287 5.92 17.54 -23.24
CA ASP A 287 6.43 16.19 -23.45
C ASP A 287 5.91 15.55 -24.77
N SER A 288 6.36 14.32 -25.05
CA SER A 288 5.95 13.55 -26.23
C SER A 288 4.46 13.22 -26.27
N GLN A 289 3.75 13.38 -25.15
CA GLN A 289 2.30 13.19 -25.03
C GLN A 289 1.55 14.54 -25.06
N ASN A 290 2.22 15.64 -25.44
CA ASN A 290 1.67 16.99 -25.51
C ASN A 290 1.17 17.54 -24.16
N ARG A 291 1.75 17.07 -23.06
CA ARG A 291 1.47 17.54 -21.69
C ARG A 291 2.53 18.55 -21.24
N ASN A 292 2.15 19.51 -20.40
CA ASN A 292 3.09 20.50 -19.88
C ASN A 292 4.15 19.84 -19.01
N ILE A 293 5.42 20.16 -19.27
CA ILE A 293 6.56 19.67 -18.47
C ILE A 293 6.66 20.46 -17.16
N TRP A 294 6.41 21.76 -17.21
CA TRP A 294 6.35 22.62 -16.03
C TRP A 294 4.92 22.68 -15.51
N ILE A 295 4.74 22.28 -14.25
CA ILE A 295 3.42 22.20 -13.61
C ILE A 295 3.19 23.48 -12.81
N THR A 296 2.07 24.16 -13.09
CA THR A 296 1.66 25.34 -12.33
C THR A 296 1.14 24.93 -10.97
N CYS A 297 1.72 25.53 -9.94
CA CYS A 297 1.41 25.31 -8.54
C CYS A 297 0.91 26.61 -7.92
N ASN A 298 -0.16 26.50 -7.14
CA ASN A 298 -0.71 27.58 -6.35
C ASN A 298 -0.61 27.20 -4.89
N GLY A 299 -0.17 28.15 -4.06
CA GLY A 299 -0.01 27.91 -2.63
C GLY A 299 -0.08 29.21 -1.83
N THR A 300 0.22 29.09 -0.55
CA THR A 300 0.32 30.22 0.37
C THR A 300 1.55 30.04 1.24
N VAL A 301 2.43 31.04 1.26
CA VAL A 301 3.61 31.11 2.12
C VAL A 301 3.37 32.26 3.10
N ASP A 302 3.32 32.03 4.40
CA ASP A 302 3.07 33.10 5.40
C ASP A 302 1.83 33.99 5.09
N ASN A 303 0.70 33.37 4.73
CA ASN A 303 -0.53 34.04 4.26
C ASN A 303 -0.38 34.87 2.95
N CYS A 304 0.74 34.73 2.25
CA CYS A 304 1.01 35.33 0.96
C CYS A 304 0.68 34.35 -0.18
N PRO A 305 -0.29 34.65 -1.06
CA PRO A 305 -0.55 33.80 -2.21
C PRO A 305 0.66 33.80 -3.15
N ILE A 306 1.14 32.60 -3.47
CA ILE A 306 2.23 32.36 -4.41
C ILE A 306 1.74 31.53 -5.59
N GLU A 307 2.18 31.92 -6.79
CA GLU A 307 2.03 31.17 -8.03
C GLU A 307 3.42 30.89 -8.58
N TYR A 308 3.73 29.63 -8.80
CA TYR A 308 5.02 29.19 -9.30
C TYR A 308 4.83 27.98 -10.22
N VAL A 309 5.88 27.63 -10.95
CA VAL A 309 5.92 26.39 -11.74
C VAL A 309 7.04 25.50 -11.26
N ALA A 310 6.80 24.20 -11.24
CA ALA A 310 7.76 23.19 -10.80
C ALA A 310 7.97 22.10 -11.86
N LYS A 311 9.19 21.55 -11.90
CA LYS A 311 9.58 20.42 -12.75
C LYS A 311 10.54 19.53 -11.97
N LYS A 312 10.42 18.21 -12.15
CA LYS A 312 11.42 17.24 -11.69
C LYS A 312 12.18 16.68 -12.90
N ASP A 313 13.50 16.60 -12.79
CA ASP A 313 14.33 15.98 -13.82
C ASP A 313 14.46 14.46 -13.62
N ASP A 314 15.26 13.81 -14.47
CA ASP A 314 15.45 12.36 -14.42
C ASP A 314 16.39 11.92 -13.27
N ASN A 315 17.20 12.84 -12.72
CA ASN A 315 18.04 12.60 -11.53
C ASN A 315 17.23 12.73 -10.24
N GLY A 316 16.05 13.33 -10.31
CA GLY A 316 15.16 13.57 -9.19
C GLY A 316 15.29 14.97 -8.58
N ASP A 317 16.08 15.85 -9.18
CA ASP A 317 16.22 17.24 -8.76
C ASP A 317 14.96 18.03 -9.13
N VAL A 318 14.50 18.86 -8.18
CA VAL A 318 13.31 19.70 -8.36
C VAL A 318 13.72 21.11 -8.73
N PHE A 319 13.16 21.64 -9.81
CA PHE A 319 13.39 23.00 -10.29
C PHE A 319 12.11 23.81 -10.15
N VAL A 320 12.22 25.05 -9.67
CA VAL A 320 11.07 25.95 -9.49
C VAL A 320 11.32 27.31 -10.12
N MET A 321 10.27 27.93 -10.67
CA MET A 321 10.27 29.33 -11.08
C MET A 321 9.05 30.03 -10.48
N VAL A 322 9.28 31.07 -9.67
CA VAL A 322 8.20 31.87 -9.09
C VAL A 322 7.67 32.85 -10.14
N ILE A 323 6.37 32.79 -10.39
CA ILE A 323 5.66 33.66 -11.34
C ILE A 323 5.18 34.91 -10.61
N LYS A 324 4.49 34.68 -9.49
CA LYS A 324 3.89 35.72 -8.69
C LYS A 324 4.06 35.37 -7.22
N LEU A 325 4.62 36.29 -6.46
CA LEU A 325 4.56 36.31 -5.01
C LEU A 325 3.80 37.57 -4.64
N CYS A 326 2.91 37.52 -3.65
CA CYS A 326 2.29 38.75 -3.17
C CYS A 326 3.38 39.72 -2.70
N ASP A 327 3.15 41.03 -2.87
CA ASP A 327 4.15 42.05 -2.60
C ASP A 327 4.35 42.18 -1.07
N VAL A 328 5.34 41.49 -0.52
CA VAL A 328 5.81 41.74 0.86
C VAL A 328 6.68 42.99 0.86
N THR A 329 6.14 44.10 0.38
CA THR A 329 6.76 45.41 0.60
C THR A 329 6.49 45.80 2.05
N ASN A 330 7.31 45.30 2.97
CA ASN A 330 7.74 46.17 4.06
C ASN A 330 8.79 47.11 3.45
N GLU A 331 8.32 48.32 3.17
CA GLU A 331 9.10 49.54 2.99
C GLU A 331 10.36 49.40 2.14
N ALA A 332 10.17 49.54 0.83
CA ALA A 332 11.24 49.95 -0.05
C ALA A 332 12.00 51.12 0.63
N ALA A 333 13.27 50.89 0.91
CA ALA A 333 14.24 51.95 1.00
C ALA A 333 13.96 52.92 -0.15
N VAL A 334 13.45 54.11 0.16
CA VAL A 334 13.36 55.22 -0.79
C VAL A 334 14.79 55.71 -1.02
N ALA A 335 15.56 54.91 -1.75
CA ALA A 335 16.78 55.32 -2.37
C ALA A 335 16.40 56.06 -3.66
N GLY A 336 16.41 57.40 -3.57
CA GLY A 336 16.75 58.26 -4.69
C GLY A 336 15.72 58.39 -5.81
N GLY A 337 14.60 59.03 -5.52
CA GLY A 337 13.70 59.56 -6.55
C GLY A 337 12.93 60.77 -6.03
N THR A 338 13.62 61.87 -5.73
CA THR A 338 12.96 63.09 -5.24
C THR A 338 12.18 63.76 -6.37
N ASN A 339 10.86 63.64 -6.34
CA ASN A 339 9.98 64.65 -6.93
C ASN A 339 10.09 65.92 -6.07
N VAL A 340 10.72 66.96 -6.64
CA VAL A 340 11.19 68.19 -5.96
C VAL A 340 10.06 69.11 -5.45
N THR A 341 8.80 68.72 -5.58
CA THR A 341 7.67 69.65 -5.34
C THR A 341 7.16 69.70 -3.91
N ILE A 342 7.40 68.69 -3.06
CA ILE A 342 6.90 68.64 -1.68
C ILE A 342 7.79 69.38 -0.65
N PRO A 343 9.14 69.26 -0.65
CA PRO A 343 9.97 69.91 0.38
C PRO A 343 10.03 71.44 0.22
N VAL A 344 9.83 71.96 -0.99
CA VAL A 344 9.79 73.42 -1.25
C VAL A 344 8.54 74.06 -0.62
N VAL A 345 7.39 73.40 -0.68
CA VAL A 345 6.15 73.94 -0.09
C VAL A 345 6.23 73.94 1.44
N LEU A 346 6.76 72.87 2.04
CA LEU A 346 6.92 72.77 3.50
C LEU A 346 7.94 73.77 4.05
N THR A 347 9.04 74.03 3.32
CA THR A 347 10.03 75.04 3.73
C THR A 347 9.47 76.47 3.65
N VAL A 348 8.69 76.79 2.61
CA VAL A 348 8.01 78.10 2.52
C VAL A 348 6.99 78.29 3.65
N LEU A 349 6.22 77.24 4.00
CA LEU A 349 5.26 77.31 5.11
C LEU A 349 5.95 77.50 6.48
N LEU A 350 7.07 76.83 6.73
CA LEU A 350 7.83 76.99 7.97
C LEU A 350 8.43 78.40 8.12
N VAL A 351 8.95 78.98 7.04
CA VAL A 351 9.49 80.35 7.06
C VAL A 351 8.36 81.36 7.29
N ALA A 352 7.20 81.18 6.67
CA ALA A 352 6.04 82.04 6.90
C ALA A 352 5.51 81.97 8.35
N ALA A 353 5.46 80.77 8.94
CA ALA A 353 5.07 80.58 10.33
C ALA A 353 6.07 81.23 11.31
N ALA A 354 7.37 81.11 11.05
CA ALA A 354 8.41 81.75 11.87
C ALA A 354 8.34 83.28 11.80
N ALA A 355 8.06 83.85 10.63
CA ALA A 355 7.86 85.29 10.46
C ALA A 355 6.59 85.79 11.19
N ALA A 356 5.49 85.04 11.14
CA ALA A 356 4.28 85.37 11.87
C ALA A 356 4.47 85.29 13.40
N ALA A 357 5.20 84.28 13.88
CA ALA A 357 5.50 84.12 15.30
C ALA A 357 6.40 85.25 15.83
N THR A 358 7.40 85.68 15.06
CA THR A 358 8.25 86.82 15.43
C THR A 358 7.48 88.13 15.45
N ALA A 359 6.61 88.38 14.47
CA ALA A 359 5.72 89.54 14.49
C ALA A 359 4.77 89.52 15.71
N GLY A 360 4.16 88.38 16.01
CA GLY A 360 3.31 88.19 17.19
C GLY A 360 4.05 88.43 18.51
N TYR A 361 5.28 87.93 18.62
CA TYR A 361 6.14 88.16 19.79
C TYR A 361 6.47 89.65 20.00
N LEU A 362 6.78 90.38 18.92
CA LEU A 362 7.03 91.82 18.98
C LEU A 362 5.79 92.63 19.38
N VAL A 363 4.59 92.21 18.95
CA VAL A 363 3.32 92.82 19.38
C VAL A 363 3.02 92.50 20.85
N TRP A 364 3.31 91.29 21.32
CA TRP A 364 3.13 90.93 22.72
C TRP A 364 4.08 91.72 23.64
N LYS A 365 5.35 91.85 23.26
CA LYS A 365 6.37 92.58 24.04
C LYS A 365 6.12 94.10 24.09
N SER A 366 5.44 94.66 23.10
CA SER A 366 5.13 96.10 23.04
C SER A 366 3.83 96.50 23.75
N ARG A 367 3.14 95.56 24.44
CA ARG A 367 1.97 95.91 25.26
C ARG A 367 2.41 96.67 26.52
N PRO A 368 1.80 97.82 26.86
CA PRO A 368 2.03 98.48 28.13
C PRO A 368 1.60 97.57 29.29
N PRO A 369 2.24 97.66 30.47
CA PRO A 369 1.85 96.88 31.64
C PRO A 369 0.40 97.15 32.03
N ALA A 370 -0.30 96.13 32.51
CA ALA A 370 -1.64 96.28 33.04
C ALA A 370 -1.64 97.31 34.19
N LEU A 371 -2.56 98.27 34.13
CA LEU A 371 -2.84 99.18 35.25
C LEU A 371 -3.14 98.34 36.50
N PRO A 372 -2.51 98.60 37.66
CA PRO A 372 -2.85 97.89 38.88
C PRO A 372 -4.25 98.32 39.33
N LEU A 373 -5.22 97.43 39.20
CA LEU A 373 -6.51 97.54 39.87
C LEU A 373 -6.32 97.14 41.33
N ALA A 374 -5.95 98.11 42.16
CA ALA A 374 -6.16 98.02 43.59
C ALA A 374 -7.66 98.20 43.83
N ASP A 375 -8.39 97.08 43.99
CA ASP A 375 -9.75 97.14 44.49
C ASP A 375 -10.04 95.96 45.43
N THR A 376 -10.34 96.29 46.68
CA THR A 376 -10.34 95.41 47.85
C THR A 376 -11.68 94.68 48.06
N GLN A 377 -12.45 94.41 47.01
CA GLN A 377 -13.89 94.14 47.16
C GLN A 377 -14.32 92.68 46.98
N TYR A 378 -13.41 91.77 46.63
CA TYR A 378 -13.77 90.35 46.42
C TYR A 378 -12.79 89.40 47.09
N GLN A 379 -12.46 89.68 48.35
CA GLN A 379 -12.15 88.64 49.32
C GLN A 379 -13.35 88.52 50.25
N ASN A 380 -13.85 87.30 50.41
CA ASN A 380 -14.97 86.85 51.25
C ASN A 380 -16.32 86.65 50.54
N ILE A 381 -16.47 85.50 49.89
CA ILE A 381 -17.68 84.66 50.04
C ILE A 381 -17.26 83.20 49.90
N GLY A 382 -17.49 82.42 50.95
CA GLY A 382 -17.19 81.00 51.01
C GLY A 382 -18.38 80.12 50.63
N ALA A 383 -18.03 78.93 50.15
CA ALA A 383 -18.72 77.62 50.15
C ALA A 383 -20.20 77.54 49.75
N GLU A 384 -20.47 76.74 48.70
CA GLU A 384 -21.58 75.78 48.75
C GLU A 384 -21.24 74.53 47.91
N ASP A 385 -21.29 73.38 48.58
CA ASP A 385 -21.04 72.04 48.07
C ASP A 385 -22.39 71.44 47.68
N CYS A 386 -22.60 71.04 46.42
CA CYS A 386 -23.84 70.37 45.99
C CYS A 386 -23.55 69.24 44.99
N VAL A 387 -23.81 68.03 45.49
CA VAL A 387 -23.89 66.74 44.81
C VAL A 387 -24.95 66.76 43.70
N GLY A 388 -24.61 66.25 42.53
CA GLY A 388 -25.54 66.06 41.41
C GLY A 388 -25.24 64.80 40.60
N SER A 389 -25.64 63.64 41.11
CA SER A 389 -25.71 62.40 40.34
C SER A 389 -26.80 62.51 39.27
N ASN A 390 -26.46 62.18 38.01
CA ASN A 390 -27.36 62.25 36.86
C ASN A 390 -28.51 61.23 36.98
N PRO A 391 -29.79 61.66 37.03
CA PRO A 391 -30.93 60.80 37.30
C PRO A 391 -31.38 59.87 36.14
N LEU A 392 -30.57 59.65 35.10
CA LEU A 392 -31.00 58.88 33.91
C LEU A 392 -30.03 57.79 33.42
N TYR A 393 -28.96 57.47 34.14
CA TYR A 393 -28.02 56.43 33.69
C TYR A 393 -28.13 55.15 34.54
N ILE A 394 -28.65 54.08 33.93
CA ILE A 394 -28.75 52.74 34.53
C ILE A 394 -27.74 51.83 33.82
N PRO A 395 -26.72 51.27 34.52
CA PRO A 395 -25.81 50.29 33.93
C PRO A 395 -26.47 48.90 33.82
N PRO A 396 -26.26 48.15 32.72
CA PRO A 396 -26.89 46.84 32.52
C PRO A 396 -26.10 45.73 33.22
N THR A 397 -26.55 45.31 34.39
CA THR A 397 -26.22 44.00 34.98
C THR A 397 -27.51 43.27 35.34
N SER A 398 -28.05 42.47 34.42
CA SER A 398 -29.19 41.60 34.71
C SER A 398 -28.70 40.26 35.25
N TYR A 399 -28.75 40.08 36.56
CA TYR A 399 -28.69 38.76 37.20
C TYR A 399 -30.11 38.17 37.25
N TYR A 400 -30.27 36.98 36.68
CA TYR A 400 -31.48 36.18 36.74
C TYR A 400 -31.54 35.45 38.10
N ASN A 401 -32.46 35.85 38.98
CA ASN A 401 -32.73 35.13 40.22
C ASN A 401 -33.79 34.05 39.99
N ASN A 402 -33.35 32.80 40.08
CA ASN A 402 -34.17 31.59 40.04
C ASN A 402 -34.99 31.45 41.35
N PRO A 403 -36.34 31.47 41.30
CA PRO A 403 -37.17 31.55 42.51
C PRO A 403 -37.51 30.22 43.20
N THR A 404 -36.72 29.14 43.03
CA THR A 404 -37.18 27.80 43.50
C THR A 404 -36.62 27.34 44.86
N TYR A 405 -35.63 28.00 45.47
CA TYR A 405 -35.20 27.64 46.83
C TYR A 405 -34.99 28.87 47.69
N GLY A 406 -36.06 29.24 48.40
CA GLY A 406 -36.02 30.14 49.52
C GLY A 406 -35.67 29.42 50.83
N LYS A 407 -35.26 30.26 51.81
CA LYS A 407 -35.31 30.05 53.26
C LYS A 407 -34.50 28.86 53.81
N ASN A 408 -33.33 29.17 54.38
CA ASN A 408 -33.19 29.35 55.82
C ASN A 408 -31.99 30.25 56.14
#